data_AF-A0A1C6V730-F1
#
_entry.id   AF-A0A1C6V730-F1
#
_cell.length_a   1.000
_cell.length_b   1.000
_cell.length_c   1.000
_cell.angle_alpha   90.00
_cell.angle_beta   90.00
_cell.angle_gamma   90.00
#
_symmetry.space_group_name_H-M   'P 1'
#
loop_
_entity.id
_entity.type
_entity.pdbx_description
1 polymer ?
#
loop_
_entity_poly.entity_id
_entity_poly.type
_entity_poly.pdbx_seq_one_letter_code
_entity_poly.pdbx_strand_id
1 'polypeptide(L)'
;MKLLVVGASYRTAPVATLEQLAVGPADLTRTLDRLVAQPYVTEAVLVSTCNRVEVYAAVSGFHGGLGDICAVLAEHAGCQPAALANHLYVHFDAAAVDHVFRVAAGLDSMVVGEAQILGQLRDAYHSATGADTAGRLLHELMQQALRVGKRAHAETGIDRAGQSVVTAALELAAGHLDGDLAGRPALVVGAGAMGSLGVATLSRLGAGPLTVTNRGADRAVRLAEAYGAGATPMAELTTALSTVDIVVAATAAAEAVLTREVVTRALAGRDPGRGPLVLLDLAVPRDVEAGVAELPGVEVIDIDRMAALLADGPAATDAAAVERIVTGEVDAFLTWLRGADVAPTVAALRGRADDVVGAELRRLAQRRPDLTDDQRAEVARTVHRVVQRLLHQPTVRVRQLAAEPGGDQYAALLRELFDLQVPQTSPVDAVPDIVAGDAAPPFGLADLPPPVGLADLPPPVGLADLPPPVGLADLPPSTGSADIPPIGGER
;
A
#
# COMPACT_ATOMS: atom_id res chain seq x y z
N MET A 1 0.12 6.35 -17.92
CA MET A 1 0.83 5.90 -16.70
C MET A 1 0.19 4.61 -16.25
N LYS A 2 0.95 3.67 -15.70
CA LYS A 2 0.46 2.37 -15.26
C LYS A 2 0.73 2.18 -13.77
N LEU A 3 -0.15 1.45 -13.08
CA LEU A 3 0.04 1.11 -11.68
C LEU A 3 0.94 -0.12 -11.55
N LEU A 4 1.88 -0.05 -10.63
CA LEU A 4 2.79 -1.14 -10.28
C LEU A 4 2.88 -1.24 -8.77
N VAL A 5 2.76 -2.46 -8.25
CA VAL A 5 3.07 -2.79 -6.85
C VAL A 5 4.24 -3.74 -6.87
N VAL A 6 5.28 -3.40 -6.12
CA VAL A 6 6.40 -4.30 -5.84
C VAL A 6 6.52 -4.40 -4.33
N GLY A 7 6.51 -5.61 -3.79
CA GLY A 7 6.59 -5.76 -2.35
C GLY A 7 6.98 -7.16 -1.91
N ALA A 8 7.30 -7.26 -0.63
CA ALA A 8 7.47 -8.51 0.08
C ALA A 8 6.48 -8.57 1.23
N SER A 9 6.01 -9.77 1.56
CA SER A 9 5.13 -10.00 2.70
C SER A 9 5.58 -11.23 3.47
N TYR A 10 4.98 -11.47 4.63
CA TYR A 10 5.17 -12.68 5.42
C TYR A 10 4.92 -13.99 4.63
N ARG A 11 4.15 -13.93 3.53
CA ARG A 11 3.89 -15.08 2.65
C ARG A 11 5.04 -15.38 1.70
N THR A 12 5.81 -14.36 1.30
CA THR A 12 6.80 -14.47 0.21
C THR A 12 8.25 -14.33 0.70
N ALA A 13 8.45 -13.76 1.88
CA ALA A 13 9.77 -13.46 2.42
C ALA A 13 9.89 -13.94 3.89
N PRO A 14 11.02 -14.56 4.25
CA PRO A 14 11.36 -14.78 5.65
C PRO A 14 11.42 -13.46 6.43
N VAL A 15 11.17 -13.52 7.74
CA VAL A 15 11.17 -12.34 8.63
C VAL A 15 12.48 -11.54 8.51
N ALA A 16 13.64 -12.22 8.47
CA ALA A 16 14.94 -11.54 8.31
C ALA A 16 15.05 -10.71 7.03
N THR A 17 14.39 -11.13 5.95
CA THR A 17 14.33 -10.36 4.69
C THR A 17 13.38 -9.17 4.81
N LEU A 18 12.24 -9.33 5.49
CA LEU A 18 11.31 -8.22 5.75
C LEU A 18 11.94 -7.15 6.65
N GLU A 19 12.74 -7.55 7.64
CA GLU A 19 13.49 -6.62 8.51
C GLU A 19 14.49 -5.79 7.73
N GLN A 20 15.20 -6.39 6.77
CA GLN A 20 16.13 -5.67 5.89
C GLN A 20 15.39 -4.70 4.97
N LEU A 21 14.21 -5.08 4.48
CA LEU A 21 13.39 -4.22 3.62
C LEU A 21 12.63 -3.13 4.40
N ALA A 22 12.41 -3.32 5.69
CA ALA A 22 11.60 -2.40 6.49
C ALA A 22 12.17 -0.99 6.49
N VAL A 23 11.31 -0.01 6.20
CA VAL A 23 11.70 1.40 6.15
C VAL A 23 11.17 2.10 7.41
N GLY A 24 12.09 2.50 8.27
CA GLY A 24 11.76 3.24 9.49
C GLY A 24 11.37 4.70 9.20
N PRO A 25 10.70 5.40 10.15
CA PRO A 25 10.26 6.79 9.97
C PRO A 25 11.38 7.77 9.62
N ALA A 26 12.62 7.51 10.07
CA ALA A 26 13.78 8.36 9.81
C ALA A 26 14.27 8.31 8.35
N ASP A 27 14.04 7.18 7.66
CA ASP A 27 14.51 6.94 6.29
C ASP A 27 13.36 6.97 5.27
N LEU A 28 12.11 7.04 5.72
CA LEU A 28 10.92 6.98 4.87
C LEU A 28 10.89 8.10 3.81
N THR A 29 10.99 9.37 4.21
CA THR A 29 10.98 10.50 3.26
C THR A 29 12.12 10.38 2.25
N ARG A 30 13.33 10.06 2.73
CA ARG A 30 14.51 9.86 1.86
C ARG A 30 14.26 8.75 0.84
N THR A 31 13.63 7.65 1.25
CA THR A 31 13.35 6.52 0.37
C THR A 31 12.30 6.89 -0.68
N LEU A 32 11.26 7.62 -0.29
CA LEU A 32 10.23 8.13 -1.20
C LEU A 32 10.82 9.09 -2.25
N ASP A 33 11.63 10.07 -1.83
CA ASP A 33 12.30 11.01 -2.73
C ASP A 33 13.17 10.28 -3.75
N ARG A 34 13.87 9.23 -3.30
CA ARG A 34 14.71 8.39 -4.15
C ARG A 34 13.91 7.56 -5.14
N LEU A 35 12.72 7.08 -4.76
CA LEU A 35 11.84 6.34 -5.66
C LEU A 35 11.38 7.26 -6.80
N VAL A 36 10.86 8.45 -6.50
CA VAL A 36 10.37 9.39 -7.54
C VAL A 36 11.50 10.06 -8.35
N ALA A 37 12.74 10.00 -7.86
CA ALA A 37 13.90 10.43 -8.63
C ALA A 37 14.32 9.42 -9.73
N GLN A 38 13.74 8.21 -9.74
CA GLN A 38 14.06 7.22 -10.75
C GLN A 38 13.38 7.52 -12.10
N PRO A 39 14.00 7.18 -13.24
CA PRO A 39 13.49 7.56 -14.56
C PRO A 39 12.07 7.07 -14.89
N TYR A 40 11.69 5.89 -14.39
CA TYR A 40 10.40 5.27 -14.72
C TYR A 40 9.33 5.43 -13.64
N VAL A 41 9.63 6.05 -12.51
CA VAL A 41 8.71 6.19 -11.37
C VAL A 41 8.27 7.65 -11.23
N THR A 42 6.98 7.92 -11.44
CA THR A 42 6.44 9.29 -11.37
C THR A 42 5.74 9.60 -10.05
N GLU A 43 5.19 8.59 -9.39
CA GLU A 43 4.53 8.71 -8.09
C GLU A 43 4.87 7.46 -7.26
N ALA A 44 5.01 7.60 -5.94
CA ALA A 44 5.29 6.49 -5.04
C ALA A 44 4.58 6.66 -3.68
N VAL A 45 4.06 5.55 -3.16
CA VAL A 45 3.61 5.39 -1.77
C VAL A 45 4.27 4.13 -1.22
N LEU A 46 4.93 4.25 -0.06
CA LEU A 46 5.61 3.14 0.59
C LEU A 46 4.88 2.73 1.86
N VAL A 47 4.43 1.48 1.90
CA VAL A 47 3.80 0.85 3.07
C VAL A 47 4.82 -0.09 3.70
N SER A 48 5.26 0.22 4.92
CA SER A 48 6.17 -0.63 5.69
C SER A 48 5.52 -0.99 7.02
N THR A 49 5.24 -2.28 7.21
CA THR A 49 4.66 -2.84 8.44
C THR A 49 5.53 -4.02 8.91
N CYS A 50 5.15 -4.67 10.02
CA CYS A 50 5.80 -5.91 10.45
C CYS A 50 5.56 -7.09 9.48
N ASN A 51 4.51 -7.03 8.66
CA ASN A 51 4.07 -8.16 7.83
C ASN A 51 4.29 -7.93 6.34
N ARG A 52 4.61 -6.70 5.92
CA ARG A 52 4.85 -6.36 4.50
C ARG A 52 5.64 -5.07 4.33
N VAL A 53 6.39 -5.03 3.23
CA VAL A 53 7.00 -3.82 2.67
C VAL A 53 6.57 -3.75 1.21
N GLU A 54 5.84 -2.70 0.86
CA GLU A 54 5.27 -2.53 -0.48
C GLU A 54 5.48 -1.12 -0.99
N VAL A 55 5.87 -1.03 -2.26
CA VAL A 55 5.91 0.22 -3.02
C VAL A 55 4.77 0.19 -4.02
N TYR A 56 3.83 1.10 -3.86
CA TYR A 56 2.79 1.40 -4.83
C TYR A 56 3.29 2.55 -5.70
N ALA A 57 3.43 2.33 -7.00
CA ALA A 57 4.02 3.30 -7.91
C ALA A 57 3.16 3.54 -9.16
N ALA A 58 3.15 4.79 -9.61
CA ALA A 58 2.77 5.12 -10.97
C ALA A 58 4.04 5.10 -11.84
N VAL A 59 4.04 4.28 -12.88
CA VAL A 59 5.22 4.07 -13.74
C VAL A 59 4.93 4.38 -15.20
N SER A 60 5.97 4.81 -15.92
CA SER A 60 5.92 5.06 -17.37
C SER A 60 6.16 3.79 -18.20
N GLY A 61 6.79 2.76 -17.61
CA GLY A 61 6.99 1.44 -18.23
C GLY A 61 7.17 0.34 -17.20
N PHE A 62 6.70 -0.88 -17.51
CA PHE A 62 6.72 -2.00 -16.57
C PHE A 62 8.14 -2.43 -16.17
N HIS A 63 8.96 -2.85 -17.14
CA HIS A 63 10.31 -3.37 -16.86
C HIS A 63 11.23 -2.32 -16.23
N GLY A 64 11.18 -1.08 -16.75
CA GLY A 64 11.95 0.03 -16.20
C GLY A 64 11.53 0.36 -14.76
N GLY A 65 10.22 0.52 -14.52
CA GLY A 65 9.69 0.81 -13.19
C GLY A 65 9.98 -0.31 -12.17
N LEU A 66 9.86 -1.57 -12.58
CA LEU A 66 10.22 -2.72 -11.73
C LEU A 66 11.71 -2.68 -11.36
N GLY A 67 12.59 -2.48 -12.35
CA GLY A 67 14.03 -2.37 -12.12
C GLY A 67 14.41 -1.24 -11.18
N ASP A 68 13.83 -0.06 -11.40
CA ASP A 68 14.05 1.14 -10.58
C ASP A 68 13.61 0.93 -9.12
N ILE A 69 12.42 0.38 -8.89
CA ILE A 69 11.92 0.11 -7.54
C ILE A 69 12.78 -0.96 -6.85
N CYS A 70 13.10 -2.06 -7.55
CA CYS A 70 13.96 -3.11 -7.00
C CYS A 70 15.35 -2.58 -6.64
N ALA A 71 15.93 -1.67 -7.44
CA ALA A 71 17.22 -1.07 -7.16
C ALA A 71 17.19 -0.25 -5.87
N VAL A 72 16.16 0.58 -5.67
CA VAL A 72 16.01 1.39 -4.45
C VAL A 72 15.79 0.51 -3.22
N LEU A 73 14.95 -0.54 -3.33
CA LEU A 73 14.71 -1.48 -2.23
C LEU A 73 15.97 -2.29 -1.87
N ALA A 74 16.73 -2.74 -2.88
CA ALA A 74 17.97 -3.48 -2.67
C ALA A 74 19.04 -2.63 -1.99
N GLU A 75 19.17 -1.38 -2.41
CA GLU A 75 20.13 -0.46 -1.78
C GLU A 75 19.74 -0.15 -0.33
N HIS A 76 18.45 0.08 -0.05
CA HIS A 76 17.96 0.24 1.32
C HIS A 76 18.26 -0.99 2.19
N ALA A 77 17.99 -2.19 1.66
CA ALA A 77 18.25 -3.45 2.34
C ALA A 77 19.74 -3.83 2.44
N GLY A 78 20.64 -3.08 1.79
CA GLY A 78 22.07 -3.36 1.77
C GLY A 78 22.42 -4.67 1.05
N CYS A 79 21.60 -5.10 0.08
CA CYS A 79 21.76 -6.37 -0.62
C CYS A 79 21.78 -6.20 -2.15
N GLN A 80 22.10 -7.27 -2.87
CA GLN A 80 22.06 -7.27 -4.34
C GLN A 80 20.60 -7.44 -4.81
N PRO A 81 20.15 -6.75 -5.88
CA PRO A 81 18.78 -6.89 -6.39
C PRO A 81 18.36 -8.33 -6.68
N ALA A 82 19.29 -9.16 -7.17
CA ALA A 82 19.06 -10.59 -7.42
C ALA A 82 18.70 -11.39 -6.15
N ALA A 83 19.15 -10.95 -4.96
CA ALA A 83 18.81 -11.59 -3.70
C ALA A 83 17.35 -11.34 -3.28
N LEU A 84 16.76 -10.22 -3.72
CA LEU A 84 15.36 -9.89 -3.44
C LEU A 84 14.38 -10.52 -4.43
N ALA A 85 14.83 -10.87 -5.64
CA ALA A 85 13.98 -11.38 -6.72
C ALA A 85 13.09 -12.57 -6.29
N ASN A 86 13.60 -13.47 -5.44
CA ASN A 86 12.85 -14.64 -4.97
C ASN A 86 11.86 -14.35 -3.84
N HIS A 87 11.83 -13.12 -3.32
CA HIS A 87 11.04 -12.72 -2.17
C HIS A 87 10.00 -11.65 -2.49
N LEU A 88 10.18 -10.93 -3.61
CA LEU A 88 9.28 -9.89 -4.06
C LEU A 88 8.16 -10.48 -4.94
N TYR A 89 6.93 -10.05 -4.70
CA TYR A 89 5.82 -10.19 -5.64
C TYR A 89 5.61 -8.88 -6.39
N VAL A 90 4.97 -9.01 -7.55
CA VAL A 90 4.68 -7.89 -8.45
C VAL A 90 3.23 -7.97 -8.90
N HIS A 91 2.51 -6.86 -8.74
CA HIS A 91 1.18 -6.68 -9.31
C HIS A 91 1.16 -5.50 -10.27
N PHE A 92 0.52 -5.68 -11.42
CA PHE A 92 0.49 -4.67 -12.48
C PHE A 92 -0.94 -4.33 -12.90
N ASP A 93 -1.18 -3.05 -13.14
CA ASP A 93 -2.44 -2.49 -13.63
C ASP A 93 -3.64 -2.93 -12.76
N ALA A 94 -4.61 -3.66 -13.31
CA ALA A 94 -5.76 -4.17 -12.57
C ALA A 94 -5.40 -4.99 -11.32
N ALA A 95 -4.34 -5.81 -11.40
CA ALA A 95 -3.92 -6.61 -10.26
C ALA A 95 -3.35 -5.74 -9.11
N ALA A 96 -2.74 -4.58 -9.43
CA ALA A 96 -2.26 -3.64 -8.42
C ALA A 96 -3.43 -2.99 -7.66
N VAL A 97 -4.51 -2.66 -8.37
CA VAL A 97 -5.74 -2.10 -7.79
C VAL A 97 -6.44 -3.13 -6.91
N ASP A 98 -6.60 -4.36 -7.40
CA ASP A 98 -7.15 -5.47 -6.63
C ASP A 98 -6.36 -5.69 -5.35
N HIS A 99 -5.04 -5.79 -5.46
CA HIS A 99 -4.15 -6.01 -4.32
C HIS A 99 -4.32 -4.95 -3.23
N VAL A 100 -4.25 -3.66 -3.56
CA VAL A 100 -4.36 -2.60 -2.54
C VAL A 100 -5.74 -2.59 -1.87
N PHE A 101 -6.81 -2.92 -2.60
CA PHE A 101 -8.15 -3.01 -2.02
C PHE A 101 -8.30 -4.23 -1.10
N ARG A 102 -7.71 -5.38 -1.47
CA ARG A 102 -7.65 -6.57 -0.60
C ARG A 102 -6.85 -6.29 0.68
N VAL A 103 -5.70 -5.62 0.57
CA VAL A 103 -4.88 -5.20 1.71
C VAL A 103 -5.67 -4.23 2.60
N ALA A 104 -6.31 -3.21 2.03
CA ALA A 104 -7.09 -2.24 2.79
C ALA A 104 -8.31 -2.85 3.49
N ALA A 105 -8.90 -3.91 2.93
CA ALA A 105 -9.99 -4.66 3.53
C ALA A 105 -9.54 -5.75 4.51
N GLY A 106 -8.22 -5.93 4.71
CA GLY A 106 -7.65 -6.92 5.60
C GLY A 106 -7.74 -8.36 5.10
N LEU A 107 -8.06 -8.59 3.82
CA LEU A 107 -8.11 -9.94 3.22
C LEU A 107 -6.71 -10.53 3.03
N ASP A 108 -5.73 -9.68 2.71
CA ASP A 108 -4.33 -10.06 2.66
C ASP A 108 -3.59 -9.61 3.93
N SER A 109 -4.17 -9.88 5.09
CA SER A 109 -3.47 -9.74 6.38
C SER A 109 -3.11 -11.12 6.92
N MET A 110 -2.11 -11.18 7.82
CA MET A 110 -1.80 -12.40 8.57
C MET A 110 -3.00 -12.83 9.42
N VAL A 111 -3.66 -11.85 10.02
CA VAL A 111 -4.95 -11.98 10.68
C VAL A 111 -6.01 -11.38 9.75
N VAL A 112 -6.78 -12.23 9.08
CA VAL A 112 -7.81 -11.79 8.13
C VAL A 112 -8.81 -10.87 8.84
N GLY A 113 -9.06 -9.69 8.29
CA GLY A 113 -9.98 -8.70 8.86
C GLY A 113 -9.40 -7.79 9.94
N GLU A 114 -8.07 -7.80 10.14
CA GLU A 114 -7.41 -6.85 11.04
C GLU A 114 -7.60 -5.40 10.56
N ALA A 115 -8.31 -4.57 11.33
CA ALA A 115 -8.55 -3.16 10.98
C ALA A 115 -7.30 -2.25 11.06
N GLN A 116 -6.18 -2.74 11.60
CA GLN A 116 -4.95 -1.97 11.77
C GLN A 116 -4.29 -1.64 10.42
N ILE A 117 -4.34 -2.56 9.45
CA ILE A 117 -3.71 -2.34 8.13
C ILE A 117 -4.33 -1.14 7.41
N LEU A 118 -5.63 -0.91 7.59
CA LEU A 118 -6.32 0.27 7.06
C LEU A 118 -5.79 1.58 7.66
N GLY A 119 -5.39 1.56 8.93
CA GLY A 119 -4.70 2.67 9.60
C GLY A 119 -3.29 2.87 9.06
N GLN A 120 -2.52 1.79 8.93
CA GLN A 120 -1.15 1.82 8.40
C GLN A 120 -1.10 2.31 6.94
N LEU A 121 -2.06 1.90 6.12
CA LEU A 121 -2.18 2.38 4.74
C LEU A 121 -2.50 3.88 4.70
N ARG A 122 -3.34 4.37 5.63
CA ARG A 122 -3.63 5.81 5.76
C ARG A 122 -2.40 6.61 6.15
N ASP A 123 -1.63 6.10 7.11
CA ASP A 123 -0.41 6.76 7.58
C ASP A 123 0.65 6.80 6.47
N ALA A 124 0.85 5.69 5.74
CA ALA A 124 1.73 5.63 4.58
C ALA A 124 1.32 6.63 3.49
N TYR A 125 0.03 6.71 3.18
CA TYR A 125 -0.51 7.69 2.24
C TYR A 125 -0.29 9.15 2.70
N HIS A 126 -0.48 9.43 4.00
CA HIS A 126 -0.19 10.76 4.54
C HIS A 126 1.30 11.11 4.47
N SER A 127 2.19 10.16 4.76
CA SER A 127 3.64 10.35 4.61
C SER A 127 4.03 10.64 3.17
N ALA A 128 3.47 9.89 2.20
CA ALA A 128 3.73 10.12 0.78
C ALA A 128 3.19 11.48 0.28
N THR A 129 2.01 11.89 0.76
CA THR A 129 1.45 13.22 0.47
C THR A 129 2.30 14.34 1.08
N GLY A 130 2.78 14.15 2.32
CA GLY A 130 3.66 15.11 2.99
C GLY A 130 5.05 15.24 2.33
N ALA A 131 5.51 14.20 1.64
CA ALA A 131 6.73 14.19 0.84
C ALA A 131 6.51 14.56 -0.63
N ASP A 132 5.29 14.95 -1.04
CA ASP A 132 4.92 15.28 -2.43
C ASP A 132 5.24 14.16 -3.45
N THR A 133 5.14 12.90 -3.00
CA THR A 133 5.41 11.70 -3.82
C THR A 133 4.13 10.97 -4.25
N ALA A 134 3.01 11.25 -3.58
CA ALA A 134 1.69 10.79 -3.99
C ALA A 134 1.05 11.79 -4.96
N GLY A 135 1.24 11.57 -6.27
CA GLY A 135 0.57 12.37 -7.29
C GLY A 135 -0.91 12.01 -7.46
N ARG A 136 -1.51 12.47 -8.56
CA ARG A 136 -2.97 12.37 -8.77
C ARG A 136 -3.45 10.92 -8.83
N LEU A 137 -2.68 10.02 -9.44
CA LEU A 137 -3.12 8.63 -9.63
C LEU A 137 -3.10 7.86 -8.30
N LEU A 138 -2.00 7.94 -7.55
CA LEU A 138 -1.89 7.28 -6.26
C LEU A 138 -2.77 7.94 -5.20
N HIS A 139 -3.00 9.26 -5.27
CA HIS A 139 -3.97 9.94 -4.40
C HIS A 139 -5.37 9.31 -4.53
N GLU A 140 -5.88 9.19 -5.75
CA GLU A 140 -7.20 8.63 -6.01
C GLU A 140 -7.26 7.14 -5.64
N LEU A 141 -6.21 6.36 -5.96
CA LEU A 141 -6.10 4.95 -5.59
C LEU A 141 -6.17 4.76 -4.07
N MET A 142 -5.40 5.53 -3.30
CA MET A 142 -5.33 5.41 -1.85
C MET A 142 -6.64 5.87 -1.18
N GLN A 143 -7.25 6.96 -1.65
CA GLN A 143 -8.57 7.38 -1.16
C GLN A 143 -9.64 6.32 -1.42
N GLN A 144 -9.62 5.68 -2.59
CA GLN A 144 -10.53 4.59 -2.90
C GLN A 144 -10.26 3.38 -2.00
N ALA A 145 -9.01 2.96 -1.85
CA ALA A 145 -8.63 1.84 -0.99
C ALA A 145 -9.10 2.05 0.46
N LEU A 146 -8.89 3.25 1.02
CA LEU A 146 -9.35 3.60 2.36
C LEU A 146 -10.89 3.55 2.50
N ARG A 147 -11.62 3.93 1.44
CA ARG A 147 -13.09 3.86 1.41
C ARG A 147 -13.57 2.41 1.33
N VAL A 148 -12.95 1.60 0.47
CA VAL A 148 -13.24 0.17 0.31
C VAL A 148 -13.01 -0.57 1.61
N GLY A 149 -11.87 -0.35 2.28
CA GLY A 149 -11.59 -0.95 3.59
C GLY A 149 -12.65 -0.57 4.63
N LYS A 150 -12.95 0.72 4.80
CA LYS A 150 -14.02 1.18 5.72
C LYS A 150 -15.37 0.53 5.42
N ARG A 151 -15.71 0.41 4.14
CA ARG A 151 -16.96 -0.18 3.67
C ARG A 151 -17.01 -1.68 3.96
N ALA A 152 -15.92 -2.41 3.70
CA ALA A 152 -15.79 -3.83 4.02
C ALA A 152 -16.01 -4.09 5.52
N HIS A 153 -15.35 -3.32 6.39
CA HIS A 153 -15.53 -3.44 7.84
C HIS A 153 -16.95 -3.06 8.31
N ALA A 154 -17.59 -2.09 7.67
CA ALA A 154 -18.94 -1.65 8.05
C ALA A 154 -20.06 -2.57 7.53
N GLU A 155 -19.91 -3.15 6.34
CA GLU A 155 -20.95 -3.93 5.65
C GLU A 155 -20.82 -5.45 5.84
N THR A 156 -19.72 -5.94 6.44
CA THR A 156 -19.46 -7.38 6.58
C THR A 156 -19.03 -7.76 8.00
N GLY A 157 -19.03 -9.05 8.33
CA GLY A 157 -18.55 -9.57 9.60
C GLY A 157 -17.02 -9.70 9.69
N ILE A 158 -16.24 -9.16 8.74
CA ILE A 158 -14.80 -9.39 8.63
C ILE A 158 -14.00 -9.00 9.89
N ASP A 159 -14.46 -8.00 10.67
CA ASP A 159 -13.86 -7.65 11.98
C ASP A 159 -13.86 -8.81 12.98
N ARG A 160 -14.87 -9.69 12.88
CA ARG A 160 -14.97 -10.90 13.71
C ARG A 160 -13.96 -11.97 13.28
N ALA A 161 -13.52 -11.97 12.02
CA ALA A 161 -12.50 -12.88 11.53
C ALA A 161 -11.13 -12.59 12.19
N GLY A 162 -10.80 -11.33 12.49
CA GLY A 162 -9.53 -11.00 13.15
C GLY A 162 -9.54 -11.27 14.66
N GLN A 163 -10.67 -10.99 15.32
CA GLN A 163 -10.92 -11.44 16.70
C GLN A 163 -10.88 -12.98 16.81
N SER A 164 -11.16 -13.68 15.71
CA SER A 164 -11.13 -15.14 15.65
C SER A 164 -9.74 -15.71 15.87
N VAL A 165 -8.64 -15.01 15.58
CA VAL A 165 -7.29 -15.58 15.77
C VAL A 165 -6.94 -15.66 17.25
N VAL A 166 -7.04 -14.55 18.00
CA VAL A 166 -6.79 -14.57 19.46
C VAL A 166 -7.82 -15.43 20.18
N THR A 167 -9.09 -15.41 19.75
CA THR A 167 -10.13 -16.27 20.32
C THR A 167 -9.86 -17.74 20.04
N ALA A 168 -9.52 -18.12 18.81
CA ALA A 168 -9.16 -19.50 18.48
C ALA A 168 -7.85 -19.94 19.17
N ALA A 169 -6.87 -19.06 19.30
CA ALA A 169 -5.66 -19.30 20.09
C ALA A 169 -6.01 -19.72 21.51
N LEU A 170 -6.90 -18.94 22.13
CA LEU A 170 -7.34 -19.16 23.51
C LEU A 170 -8.22 -20.40 23.64
N GLU A 171 -9.08 -20.70 22.66
CA GLU A 171 -9.84 -21.96 22.62
C GLU A 171 -8.92 -23.19 22.50
N LEU A 172 -7.87 -23.10 21.67
CA LEU A 172 -6.85 -24.16 21.59
C LEU A 172 -6.07 -24.29 22.88
N ALA A 173 -5.70 -23.17 23.50
CA ALA A 173 -5.06 -23.18 24.81
C ALA A 173 -5.95 -23.81 25.87
N ALA A 174 -7.25 -23.52 25.86
CA ALA A 174 -8.23 -24.15 26.75
C ALA A 174 -8.24 -25.67 26.60
N GLY A 175 -8.11 -26.20 25.38
CA GLY A 175 -8.02 -27.65 25.13
C GLY A 175 -6.82 -28.33 25.82
N HIS A 176 -5.72 -27.62 26.04
CA HIS A 176 -4.55 -28.12 26.79
C HIS A 176 -4.68 -27.90 28.31
N LEU A 177 -5.73 -27.20 28.72
CA LEU A 177 -6.01 -26.73 30.07
C LEU A 177 -7.43 -27.14 30.48
N ASP A 178 -7.72 -28.45 30.41
CA ASP A 178 -8.99 -29.09 30.83
C ASP A 178 -10.28 -28.55 30.16
N GLY A 179 -10.15 -27.80 29.06
CA GLY A 179 -11.25 -27.30 28.25
C GLY A 179 -11.81 -25.93 28.66
N ASP A 180 -11.25 -25.26 29.67
CA ASP A 180 -11.75 -23.95 30.15
C ASP A 180 -10.60 -23.05 30.64
N LEU A 181 -10.74 -21.74 30.44
CA LEU A 181 -9.82 -20.70 30.92
C LEU A 181 -10.37 -19.92 32.11
N ALA A 182 -11.64 -20.10 32.48
CA ALA A 182 -12.24 -19.39 33.61
C ALA A 182 -11.47 -19.68 34.92
N GLY A 183 -11.08 -18.61 35.63
CA GLY A 183 -10.31 -18.70 36.87
C GLY A 183 -8.86 -19.16 36.69
N ARG A 184 -8.35 -19.30 35.46
CA ARG A 184 -6.94 -19.62 35.22
C ARG A 184 -6.06 -18.37 35.27
N PRO A 185 -4.95 -18.39 36.01
CA PRO A 185 -4.02 -17.27 36.04
C PRO A 185 -3.34 -17.11 34.68
N ALA A 186 -3.30 -15.86 34.19
CA ALA A 186 -2.85 -15.54 32.85
C ALA A 186 -1.88 -14.37 32.84
N LEU A 187 -0.89 -14.42 31.95
CA LEU A 187 0.07 -13.35 31.71
C LEU A 187 -0.02 -12.86 30.27
N VAL A 188 0.02 -11.54 30.06
CA VAL A 188 0.22 -10.95 28.74
C VAL A 188 1.57 -10.24 28.70
N VAL A 189 2.42 -10.65 27.77
CA VAL A 189 3.75 -10.08 27.52
C VAL A 189 3.63 -9.19 26.28
N GLY A 190 3.63 -7.88 26.50
CA GLY A 190 3.42 -6.87 25.46
C GLY A 190 2.13 -6.07 25.69
N ALA A 191 2.25 -4.76 25.55
CA ALA A 191 1.12 -3.82 25.69
C ALA A 191 0.81 -3.10 24.36
N GLY A 192 1.02 -3.79 23.24
CA GLY A 192 0.62 -3.35 21.90
C GLY A 192 -0.85 -3.70 21.60
N ALA A 193 -1.25 -3.57 20.34
CA ALA A 193 -2.62 -3.88 19.91
C ALA A 193 -3.00 -5.34 20.19
N MET A 194 -2.15 -6.29 19.78
CA MET A 194 -2.37 -7.72 19.99
C MET A 194 -2.34 -8.11 21.48
N GLY A 195 -1.44 -7.53 22.27
CA GLY A 195 -1.46 -7.70 23.73
C GLY A 195 -2.75 -7.17 24.36
N SER A 196 -3.23 -6.00 23.91
CA SER A 196 -4.50 -5.43 24.39
C SER A 196 -5.71 -6.31 24.05
N LEU A 197 -5.74 -6.86 22.83
CA LEU A 197 -6.76 -7.83 22.41
C LEU A 197 -6.67 -9.13 23.22
N GLY A 198 -5.46 -9.60 23.53
CA GLY A 198 -5.21 -10.74 24.41
C GLY A 198 -5.79 -10.51 25.81
N VAL A 199 -5.47 -9.38 26.45
CA VAL A 199 -6.01 -9.00 27.76
C VAL A 199 -7.55 -8.92 27.73
N ALA A 200 -8.11 -8.23 26.73
CA ALA A 200 -9.55 -8.08 26.59
C ALA A 200 -10.27 -9.43 26.43
N THR A 201 -9.69 -10.34 25.64
CA THR A 201 -10.29 -11.64 25.36
C THR A 201 -10.19 -12.57 26.58
N LEU A 202 -9.03 -12.63 27.23
CA LEU A 202 -8.84 -13.37 28.48
C LEU A 202 -9.80 -12.90 29.59
N SER A 203 -9.94 -11.58 29.75
CA SER A 203 -10.89 -10.98 30.70
C SER A 203 -12.33 -11.40 30.41
N ARG A 204 -12.75 -11.35 29.14
CA ARG A 204 -14.09 -11.80 28.70
C ARG A 204 -14.34 -13.29 28.95
N LEU A 205 -13.30 -14.13 28.81
CA LEU A 205 -13.36 -15.56 29.10
C LEU A 205 -13.28 -15.88 30.61
N GLY A 206 -13.15 -14.87 31.47
CA GLY A 206 -13.11 -15.05 32.92
C GLY A 206 -11.78 -15.59 33.45
N ALA A 207 -10.70 -15.52 32.66
CA ALA A 207 -9.37 -15.87 33.14
C ALA A 207 -8.93 -14.91 34.26
N GLY A 208 -8.32 -15.43 35.31
CA GLY A 208 -7.91 -14.63 36.45
C GLY A 208 -7.24 -15.44 37.56
N PRO A 209 -6.22 -14.89 38.26
CA PRO A 209 -5.69 -13.52 38.14
C PRO A 209 -4.94 -13.24 36.82
N LEU A 210 -5.22 -12.08 36.21
CA LEU A 210 -4.63 -11.64 34.94
C LEU A 210 -3.54 -10.59 35.21
N THR A 211 -2.39 -10.73 34.55
CA THR A 211 -1.24 -9.83 34.70
C THR A 211 -0.71 -9.38 33.36
N VAL A 212 -0.24 -8.14 33.25
CA VAL A 212 0.40 -7.57 32.05
C VAL A 212 1.84 -7.18 32.36
N THR A 213 2.76 -7.52 31.47
CA THR A 213 4.13 -7.02 31.51
C THR A 213 4.56 -6.44 30.17
N ASN A 214 5.39 -5.41 30.19
CA ASN A 214 5.86 -4.74 28.98
C ASN A 214 7.20 -4.04 29.26
N ARG A 215 8.04 -3.89 28.22
CA ARG A 215 9.34 -3.18 28.34
C ARG A 215 9.16 -1.74 28.82
N GLY A 216 8.10 -1.06 28.38
CA GLY A 216 7.67 0.23 28.94
C GLY A 216 6.60 0.01 30.00
N ALA A 217 6.97 0.14 31.28
CA ALA A 217 6.11 -0.12 32.43
C ALA A 217 4.79 0.67 32.39
N ASP A 218 4.84 1.95 32.02
CA ASP A 218 3.64 2.82 31.93
C ASP A 218 2.59 2.30 30.95
N ARG A 219 2.98 1.54 29.91
CA ARG A 219 2.02 0.92 28.99
C ARG A 219 1.38 -0.31 29.59
N ALA A 220 2.14 -1.13 30.32
CA ALA A 220 1.59 -2.29 31.03
C ALA A 220 0.60 -1.85 32.12
N VAL A 221 0.94 -0.83 32.91
CA VAL A 221 0.06 -0.28 33.96
C VAL A 221 -1.25 0.23 33.36
N ARG A 222 -1.19 1.08 32.33
CA ARG A 222 -2.40 1.62 31.69
C ARG A 222 -3.30 0.53 31.10
N LEU A 223 -2.71 -0.47 30.43
CA LEU A 223 -3.48 -1.58 29.87
C LEU A 223 -4.09 -2.43 31.00
N ALA A 224 -3.35 -2.70 32.07
CA ALA A 224 -3.84 -3.46 33.20
C ALA A 224 -5.01 -2.76 33.91
N GLU A 225 -4.90 -1.45 34.17
CA GLU A 225 -5.96 -0.63 34.76
C GLU A 225 -7.26 -0.66 33.94
N ALA A 226 -7.15 -0.59 32.61
CA ALA A 226 -8.30 -0.60 31.71
C ALA A 226 -9.16 -1.88 31.80
N TYR A 227 -8.56 -2.99 32.24
CA TYR A 227 -9.22 -4.31 32.31
C TYR A 227 -9.23 -4.91 33.73
N GLY A 228 -8.86 -4.13 34.75
CA GLY A 228 -8.80 -4.63 36.13
C GLY A 228 -7.77 -5.74 36.36
N ALA A 229 -6.71 -5.79 35.56
CA ALA A 229 -5.60 -6.73 35.68
C ALA A 229 -4.48 -6.17 36.57
N GLY A 230 -3.53 -7.02 36.96
CA GLY A 230 -2.27 -6.61 37.57
C GLY A 230 -1.24 -6.18 36.52
N ALA A 231 -0.27 -5.36 36.93
CA ALA A 231 0.91 -5.05 36.12
C ALA A 231 2.18 -5.48 36.85
N THR A 232 3.10 -6.14 36.14
CA THR A 232 4.36 -6.64 36.69
C THR A 232 5.55 -6.15 35.86
N PRO A 233 6.66 -5.71 36.49
CA PRO A 233 7.86 -5.31 35.76
C PRO A 233 8.40 -6.43 34.86
N MET A 234 8.94 -6.08 33.69
CA MET A 234 9.55 -7.07 32.78
C MET A 234 10.72 -7.81 33.42
N ALA A 235 11.43 -7.18 34.37
CA ALA A 235 12.49 -7.81 35.14
C ALA A 235 12.00 -9.02 35.99
N GLU A 236 10.70 -9.08 36.30
CA GLU A 236 10.07 -10.14 37.07
C GLU A 236 9.38 -11.19 36.18
N LEU A 237 9.61 -11.14 34.85
CA LEU A 237 8.99 -12.05 33.87
C LEU A 237 9.12 -13.52 34.28
N THR A 238 10.31 -13.97 34.72
CA THR A 238 10.54 -15.36 35.14
C THR A 238 9.65 -15.79 36.31
N THR A 239 9.46 -14.90 37.29
CA THR A 239 8.59 -15.15 38.46
C THR A 239 7.11 -15.12 38.05
N ALA A 240 6.72 -14.20 37.17
CA ALA A 240 5.35 -14.17 36.65
C ALA A 240 5.03 -15.48 35.91
N LEU A 241 5.92 -15.96 35.05
CA LEU A 241 5.78 -17.21 34.30
C LEU A 241 5.62 -18.45 35.19
N SER A 242 6.18 -18.46 36.40
CA SER A 242 6.04 -19.61 37.31
C SER A 242 4.67 -19.69 38.00
N THR A 243 3.84 -18.65 37.88
CA THR A 243 2.56 -18.51 38.60
C THR A 243 1.33 -18.49 37.69
N VAL A 244 1.50 -18.56 36.36
CA VAL A 244 0.40 -18.51 35.38
C VAL A 244 0.27 -19.81 34.60
N ASP A 245 -0.90 -20.12 34.07
CA ASP A 245 -1.11 -21.32 33.24
C ASP A 245 -1.07 -20.98 31.75
N ILE A 246 -1.39 -19.74 31.40
CA ILE A 246 -1.40 -19.26 30.03
C ILE A 246 -0.65 -17.95 29.89
N VAL A 247 0.10 -17.83 28.80
CA VAL A 247 0.87 -16.63 28.45
C VAL A 247 0.50 -16.22 27.03
N VAL A 248 0.12 -14.96 26.84
CA VAL A 248 -0.02 -14.35 25.51
C VAL A 248 1.18 -13.45 25.27
N ALA A 249 2.05 -13.83 24.34
CA ALA A 249 3.21 -13.06 23.94
C ALA A 249 2.90 -12.31 22.64
N ALA A 250 3.01 -10.98 22.69
CA ALA A 250 2.62 -10.08 21.61
C ALA A 250 3.43 -8.77 21.67
N THR A 251 4.76 -8.89 21.69
CA THR A 251 5.68 -7.75 21.70
C THR A 251 6.15 -7.36 20.29
N ALA A 252 6.87 -6.24 20.21
CA ALA A 252 7.58 -5.79 19.01
C ALA A 252 9.11 -5.95 19.20
N ALA A 253 9.55 -6.94 19.98
CA ALA A 253 10.96 -7.20 20.19
C ALA A 253 11.58 -7.82 18.93
N ALA A 254 12.82 -7.42 18.61
CA ALA A 254 13.59 -8.04 17.54
C ALA A 254 14.13 -9.43 17.91
N GLU A 255 14.26 -9.71 19.20
CA GLU A 255 14.70 -11.00 19.74
C GLU A 255 13.63 -11.57 20.65
N ALA A 256 13.55 -12.91 20.72
CA ALA A 256 12.61 -13.63 21.56
C ALA A 256 12.76 -13.22 23.03
N VAL A 257 11.66 -12.77 23.64
CA VAL A 257 11.59 -12.41 25.07
C VAL A 257 11.41 -13.63 25.97
N LEU A 258 10.81 -14.70 25.45
CA LEU A 258 10.64 -15.99 26.11
C LEU A 258 11.69 -16.96 25.57
N THR A 259 12.92 -16.83 26.09
CA THR A 259 14.02 -17.73 25.76
C THR A 259 13.91 -19.07 26.49
N ARG A 260 14.56 -20.11 25.96
CA ARG A 260 14.64 -21.44 26.58
C ARG A 260 15.14 -21.35 28.03
N GLU A 261 16.11 -20.48 28.29
CA GLU A 261 16.67 -20.27 29.63
C GLU A 261 15.63 -19.68 30.59
N VAL A 262 14.92 -18.61 30.16
CA VAL A 262 13.89 -17.94 30.97
C VAL A 262 12.74 -18.91 31.29
N VAL A 263 12.27 -19.65 30.30
CA VAL A 263 11.17 -20.60 30.47
C VAL A 263 11.62 -21.78 31.35
N THR A 264 12.82 -22.31 31.17
CA THR A 264 13.36 -23.39 32.02
C THR A 264 13.45 -22.96 33.49
N ARG A 265 13.94 -21.74 33.75
CA ARG A 265 13.98 -21.18 35.11
C ARG A 265 12.58 -21.00 35.71
N ALA A 266 11.61 -20.57 34.90
CA ALA A 266 10.23 -20.45 35.33
C ALA A 266 9.62 -21.81 35.69
N LEU A 267 9.82 -22.83 34.84
CA LEU A 267 9.33 -24.20 35.08
C LEU A 267 9.88 -24.80 36.38
N ALA A 268 11.15 -24.56 36.69
CA ALA A 268 11.76 -25.03 37.95
C ALA A 268 11.11 -24.42 39.20
N GLY A 269 10.49 -23.24 39.08
CA GLY A 269 9.75 -22.57 40.15
C GLY A 269 8.25 -22.83 40.16
N ARG A 270 7.72 -23.63 39.22
CA ARG A 270 6.29 -23.98 39.17
C ARG A 270 5.95 -25.10 40.16
N ASP A 271 4.71 -25.10 40.64
CA ASP A 271 4.15 -26.23 41.38
C ASP A 271 4.09 -27.47 40.48
N PRO A 272 4.70 -28.61 40.85
CA PRO A 272 4.64 -29.85 40.08
C PRO A 272 3.23 -30.40 39.84
N GLY A 273 2.24 -30.00 40.66
CA GLY A 273 0.84 -30.39 40.50
C GLY A 273 0.06 -29.56 39.46
N ARG A 274 0.65 -28.51 38.89
CA ARG A 274 0.02 -27.72 37.83
C ARG A 274 0.11 -28.43 36.48
N GLY A 275 -0.89 -28.14 35.64
CA GLY A 275 -0.89 -28.52 34.23
C GLY A 275 0.22 -27.81 33.43
N PRO A 276 0.26 -28.05 32.10
CA PRO A 276 1.26 -27.45 31.24
C PRO A 276 1.19 -25.92 31.24
N LEU A 277 2.33 -25.28 30.98
CA LEU A 277 2.39 -23.86 30.65
C LEU A 277 2.09 -23.68 29.17
N VAL A 278 0.97 -23.04 28.84
CA VAL A 278 0.60 -22.75 27.45
C VAL A 278 1.10 -21.36 27.05
N LEU A 279 1.91 -21.31 26.00
CA LEU A 279 2.46 -20.08 25.42
C LEU A 279 1.80 -19.83 24.06
N LEU A 280 1.03 -18.75 23.98
CA LEU A 280 0.47 -18.22 22.75
C LEU A 280 1.42 -17.18 22.18
N ASP A 281 2.14 -17.52 21.11
CA ASP A 281 3.05 -16.59 20.42
C ASP A 281 2.32 -15.91 19.27
N LEU A 282 1.97 -14.64 19.50
CA LEU A 282 1.28 -13.77 18.55
C LEU A 282 2.21 -12.71 17.95
N ALA A 283 3.52 -12.81 18.17
CA ALA A 283 4.49 -11.80 17.76
C ALA A 283 5.22 -12.18 16.47
N VAL A 284 5.56 -11.15 15.69
CA VAL A 284 6.43 -11.25 14.51
C VAL A 284 7.39 -10.05 14.53
N PRO A 285 8.70 -10.25 14.76
CA PRO A 285 9.40 -11.52 15.06
C PRO A 285 8.86 -12.26 16.29
N ARG A 286 9.10 -13.59 16.34
CA ARG A 286 8.58 -14.49 17.39
C ARG A 286 9.06 -14.06 18.77
N ASP A 287 8.15 -14.02 19.74
CA ASP A 287 8.50 -13.75 21.13
C ASP A 287 9.02 -15.01 21.83
N VAL A 288 8.69 -16.20 21.32
CA VAL A 288 9.08 -17.49 21.89
C VAL A 288 10.22 -18.10 21.07
N GLU A 289 11.32 -18.42 21.75
CA GLU A 289 12.44 -19.11 21.13
C GLU A 289 12.05 -20.54 20.70
N ALA A 290 12.45 -20.97 19.50
CA ALA A 290 12.05 -22.26 18.92
C ALA A 290 12.31 -23.48 19.85
N GLY A 291 13.41 -23.47 20.61
CA GLY A 291 13.76 -24.56 21.53
C GLY A 291 12.87 -24.66 22.78
N VAL A 292 11.96 -23.71 23.02
CA VAL A 292 11.01 -23.73 24.14
C VAL A 292 9.95 -24.81 23.96
N ALA A 293 9.53 -25.09 22.72
CA ALA A 293 8.52 -26.11 22.43
C ALA A 293 8.99 -27.54 22.74
N GLU A 294 10.30 -27.75 22.91
CA GLU A 294 10.90 -29.04 23.29
C GLU A 294 10.89 -29.27 24.81
N LEU A 295 10.54 -28.26 25.61
CA LEU A 295 10.58 -28.36 27.07
C LEU A 295 9.39 -29.17 27.60
N PRO A 296 9.61 -30.12 28.53
CA PRO A 296 8.51 -30.88 29.12
C PRO A 296 7.57 -29.98 29.91
N GLY A 297 6.26 -30.16 29.73
CA GLY A 297 5.23 -29.36 30.40
C GLY A 297 5.04 -27.96 29.81
N VAL A 298 5.52 -27.71 28.59
CA VAL A 298 5.25 -26.48 27.83
C VAL A 298 4.51 -26.83 26.54
N GLU A 299 3.49 -26.06 26.23
CA GLU A 299 2.80 -26.11 24.95
C GLU A 299 2.94 -24.75 24.26
N VAL A 300 3.45 -24.75 23.03
CA VAL A 300 3.57 -23.52 22.22
C VAL A 300 2.56 -23.58 21.09
N ILE A 301 1.77 -22.51 20.99
CA ILE A 301 0.83 -22.29 19.90
C ILE A 301 1.24 -20.98 19.23
N ASP A 302 1.76 -21.09 18.02
CA ASP A 302 2.17 -19.97 17.19
C ASP A 302 1.10 -19.60 16.15
N ILE A 303 1.34 -18.49 15.46
CA ILE A 303 0.46 -18.02 14.38
C ILE A 303 0.29 -19.04 13.25
N ASP A 304 1.35 -19.77 12.90
CA ASP A 304 1.29 -20.74 11.81
C ASP A 304 0.33 -21.90 12.16
N ARG A 305 0.40 -22.42 13.40
CA ARG A 305 -0.51 -23.47 13.89
C ARG A 305 -1.96 -23.00 13.96
N MET A 306 -2.20 -21.73 14.28
CA MET A 306 -3.55 -21.16 14.30
C MET A 306 -4.12 -20.97 12.89
N ALA A 307 -3.30 -20.49 11.95
CA ALA A 307 -3.71 -20.29 10.56
C ALA A 307 -4.19 -21.59 9.89
N ALA A 308 -3.56 -22.73 10.22
CA ALA A 308 -3.97 -24.04 9.72
C ALA A 308 -5.37 -24.49 10.19
N LEU A 309 -5.84 -24.01 11.35
CA LEU A 309 -7.10 -24.44 11.97
C LEU A 309 -8.29 -23.55 11.58
N LEU A 310 -8.03 -22.31 11.18
CA LEU A 310 -9.06 -21.32 10.83
C LEU A 310 -9.52 -21.39 9.35
N ALA A 311 -8.97 -22.32 8.56
CA ALA A 311 -9.22 -22.42 7.13
C ALA A 311 -10.70 -22.73 6.75
N ASP A 312 -11.50 -23.34 7.65
CA ASP A 312 -12.85 -23.86 7.33
C ASP A 312 -14.01 -23.22 8.15
N GLY A 313 -13.81 -22.07 8.80
CA GLY A 313 -14.80 -21.44 9.71
C GLY A 313 -15.74 -20.38 9.09
N PRO A 314 -16.67 -19.78 9.88
CA PRO A 314 -17.57 -18.67 9.47
C PRO A 314 -16.85 -17.46 8.86
N ALA A 315 -15.57 -17.30 9.16
CA ALA A 315 -14.67 -16.32 8.56
C ALA A 315 -14.60 -16.43 7.03
N ALA A 316 -14.77 -17.63 6.46
CA ALA A 316 -14.76 -17.85 5.00
C ALA A 316 -15.96 -17.20 4.28
N THR A 317 -17.15 -17.21 4.89
CA THR A 317 -18.35 -16.55 4.35
C THR A 317 -18.26 -15.02 4.38
N ASP A 318 -17.68 -14.45 5.44
CA ASP A 318 -17.46 -13.01 5.52
C ASP A 318 -16.37 -12.55 4.55
N ALA A 319 -15.29 -13.32 4.38
CA ALA A 319 -14.27 -13.05 3.37
C ALA A 319 -14.86 -13.02 1.95
N ALA A 320 -15.73 -13.98 1.60
CA ALA A 320 -16.40 -14.00 0.29
C ALA A 320 -17.32 -12.78 0.06
N ALA A 321 -17.90 -12.20 1.11
CA ALA A 321 -18.67 -10.96 0.99
C ALA A 321 -17.77 -9.76 0.72
N VAL A 322 -16.61 -9.67 1.39
CA VAL A 322 -15.60 -8.65 1.15
C VAL A 322 -15.02 -8.76 -0.27
N GLU A 323 -14.74 -9.97 -0.75
CA GLU A 323 -14.26 -10.22 -2.12
C GLU A 323 -15.21 -9.63 -3.18
N ARG A 324 -16.53 -9.75 -2.97
CA ARG A 324 -17.53 -9.13 -3.87
C ARG A 324 -17.50 -7.60 -3.82
N ILE A 325 -17.27 -7.01 -2.65
CA ILE A 325 -17.10 -5.56 -2.50
C ILE A 325 -15.84 -5.13 -3.27
N VAL A 326 -14.71 -5.80 -3.03
CA VAL A 326 -13.43 -5.50 -3.69
C VAL A 326 -13.58 -5.60 -5.20
N THR A 327 -14.12 -6.70 -5.73
CA THR A 327 -14.29 -6.90 -7.17
C THR A 327 -15.06 -5.76 -7.83
N GLY A 328 -16.22 -5.38 -7.26
CA GLY A 328 -17.02 -4.27 -7.80
C GLY A 328 -16.32 -2.92 -7.74
N GLU A 329 -15.48 -2.70 -6.73
CA GLU A 329 -14.73 -1.46 -6.55
C GLU A 329 -13.50 -1.40 -7.48
N VAL A 330 -12.84 -2.53 -7.75
CA VAL A 330 -11.80 -2.64 -8.78
C VAL A 330 -12.37 -2.26 -10.14
N ASP A 331 -13.52 -2.84 -10.52
CA ASP A 331 -14.20 -2.51 -11.79
C ASP A 331 -14.54 -1.02 -11.89
N ALA A 332 -15.05 -0.42 -10.80
CA ALA A 332 -15.36 1.00 -10.74
C ALA A 332 -14.09 1.87 -10.89
N PHE A 333 -13.01 1.50 -10.21
CA PHE A 333 -11.74 2.24 -10.29
C PHE A 333 -11.11 2.14 -11.68
N LEU A 334 -11.08 0.96 -12.29
CA LEU A 334 -10.54 0.79 -13.64
C LEU A 334 -11.37 1.54 -14.68
N THR A 335 -12.69 1.62 -14.50
CA THR A 335 -13.58 2.45 -15.32
C THR A 335 -13.23 3.93 -15.20
N TRP A 336 -12.99 4.41 -13.97
CA TRP A 336 -12.53 5.77 -13.73
C TRP A 336 -11.16 6.05 -14.38
N LEU A 337 -10.22 5.11 -14.25
CA LEU A 337 -8.86 5.24 -14.78
C LEU A 337 -8.87 5.41 -16.31
N ARG A 338 -9.61 4.54 -17.03
CA ARG A 338 -9.78 4.67 -18.48
C ARG A 338 -10.42 6.00 -18.89
N GLY A 339 -11.41 6.46 -18.13
CA GLY A 339 -12.03 7.77 -18.37
C GLY A 339 -11.06 8.94 -18.14
N ALA A 340 -10.15 8.83 -17.16
CA ALA A 340 -9.15 9.84 -16.86
C ALA A 340 -8.08 9.97 -17.96
N ASP A 341 -7.69 8.86 -18.59
CA ASP A 341 -6.72 8.83 -19.71
C ASP A 341 -7.18 9.59 -20.95
N VAL A 342 -8.48 9.86 -21.07
CA VAL A 342 -9.08 10.61 -22.18
C VAL A 342 -9.14 12.13 -21.92
N ALA A 343 -8.96 12.55 -20.67
CA ALA A 343 -8.99 13.96 -20.31
C ALA A 343 -7.97 14.83 -21.07
N PRO A 344 -6.70 14.40 -21.29
CA PRO A 344 -5.74 15.17 -22.09
C PRO A 344 -6.16 15.33 -23.56
N THR A 345 -6.70 14.28 -24.17
CA THR A 345 -7.23 14.33 -25.55
C THR A 345 -8.38 15.33 -25.66
N VAL A 346 -9.30 15.31 -24.70
CA VAL A 346 -10.40 16.27 -24.62
C VAL A 346 -9.90 17.71 -24.45
N ALA A 347 -8.89 17.92 -23.61
CA ALA A 347 -8.29 19.23 -23.40
C ALA A 347 -7.64 19.75 -24.70
N ALA A 348 -6.88 18.89 -25.40
CA ALA A 348 -6.27 19.23 -26.67
C ALA A 348 -7.31 19.59 -27.75
N LEU A 349 -8.42 18.84 -27.82
CA LEU A 349 -9.53 19.14 -28.73
C LEU A 349 -10.12 20.54 -28.48
N ARG A 350 -10.33 20.90 -27.21
CA ARG A 350 -10.85 22.22 -26.85
C ARG A 350 -9.86 23.33 -27.17
N GLY A 351 -8.58 23.13 -26.85
CA GLY A 351 -7.51 24.08 -27.22
C GLY A 351 -7.46 24.31 -28.74
N ARG A 352 -7.51 23.23 -29.53
CA ARG A 352 -7.55 23.33 -31.01
C ARG A 352 -8.76 24.11 -31.51
N ALA A 353 -9.92 23.93 -30.90
CA ALA A 353 -11.12 24.67 -31.27
C ALA A 353 -11.02 26.15 -30.91
N ASP A 354 -10.46 26.48 -29.74
CA ASP A 354 -10.21 27.86 -29.33
C ASP A 354 -9.21 28.55 -30.29
N ASP A 355 -8.18 27.82 -30.76
CA ASP A 355 -7.25 28.34 -31.79
C ASP A 355 -7.95 28.67 -33.10
N VAL A 356 -8.86 27.80 -33.56
CA VAL A 356 -9.66 28.01 -34.77
C VAL A 356 -10.56 29.24 -34.60
N VAL A 357 -11.25 29.35 -33.46
CA VAL A 357 -12.08 30.51 -33.13
C VAL A 357 -11.24 31.79 -33.13
N GLY A 358 -10.07 31.77 -32.47
CA GLY A 358 -9.16 32.91 -32.41
C GLY A 358 -8.62 33.31 -33.79
N ALA A 359 -8.34 32.35 -34.68
CA ALA A 359 -7.93 32.62 -36.05
C ALA A 359 -9.06 33.29 -36.86
N GLU A 360 -10.30 32.79 -36.76
CA GLU A 360 -11.45 33.36 -37.48
C GLU A 360 -11.84 34.75 -36.96
N LEU A 361 -11.79 34.98 -35.64
CA LEU A 361 -12.05 36.31 -35.08
C LEU A 361 -10.98 37.33 -35.51
N ARG A 362 -9.72 36.93 -35.63
CA ARG A 362 -8.65 37.79 -36.20
C ARG A 362 -8.90 38.11 -37.67
N ARG A 363 -9.31 37.12 -38.47
CA ARG A 363 -9.68 37.33 -39.89
C ARG A 363 -10.87 38.28 -40.04
N LEU A 364 -11.88 38.15 -39.18
CA LEU A 364 -13.02 39.07 -39.15
C LEU A 364 -12.58 40.51 -38.85
N ALA A 365 -11.73 40.69 -37.83
CA ALA A 365 -11.21 42.01 -37.46
C ALA A 365 -10.45 42.69 -38.62
N GLN A 366 -9.67 41.92 -39.39
CA GLN A 366 -8.97 42.43 -40.58
C GLN A 366 -9.91 42.80 -41.74
N ARG A 367 -10.95 42.00 -41.98
CA ARG A 367 -11.89 42.20 -43.10
C ARG A 367 -12.97 43.25 -42.81
N ARG A 368 -13.29 43.48 -41.53
CA ARG A 368 -14.35 44.38 -41.06
C ARG A 368 -13.82 45.29 -39.94
N PRO A 369 -12.89 46.19 -40.25
CA PRO A 369 -12.38 47.17 -39.26
C PRO A 369 -13.47 48.15 -38.82
N ASP A 370 -14.55 48.27 -39.59
CA ASP A 370 -15.71 49.14 -39.36
C ASP A 370 -16.59 48.72 -38.18
N LEU A 371 -16.46 47.47 -37.69
CA LEU A 371 -17.21 47.04 -36.50
C LEU A 371 -16.78 47.84 -35.26
N THR A 372 -17.70 48.05 -34.33
CA THR A 372 -17.34 48.58 -33.00
C THR A 372 -16.78 47.47 -32.12
N ASP A 373 -16.11 47.84 -31.01
CA ASP A 373 -15.59 46.85 -30.06
C ASP A 373 -16.72 46.03 -29.41
N ASP A 374 -17.87 46.65 -29.12
CA ASP A 374 -19.04 45.94 -28.61
C ASP A 374 -19.59 44.91 -29.61
N GLN A 375 -19.64 45.28 -30.90
CA GLN A 375 -20.07 44.37 -31.96
C GLN A 375 -19.09 43.21 -32.13
N ARG A 376 -17.77 43.48 -32.09
CA ARG A 376 -16.74 42.44 -32.12
C ARG A 376 -16.87 41.48 -30.93
N ALA A 377 -17.09 42.01 -29.73
CA ALA A 377 -17.27 41.22 -28.53
C ALA A 377 -18.54 40.35 -28.57
N GLU A 378 -19.66 40.85 -29.11
CA GLU A 378 -20.89 40.06 -29.27
C GLU A 378 -20.70 38.91 -30.27
N VAL A 379 -20.01 39.16 -31.40
CA VAL A 379 -19.67 38.11 -32.37
C VAL A 379 -18.75 37.07 -31.73
N ALA A 380 -17.70 37.50 -31.02
CA ALA A 380 -16.80 36.60 -30.33
C ALA A 380 -17.54 35.72 -29.31
N ARG A 381 -18.40 36.30 -28.47
CA ARG A 381 -19.24 35.55 -27.52
C ARG A 381 -20.15 34.55 -28.22
N THR A 382 -20.74 34.93 -29.34
CA THR A 382 -21.62 34.06 -30.13
C THR A 382 -20.88 32.87 -30.72
N VAL A 383 -19.72 33.10 -31.35
CA VAL A 383 -18.89 32.04 -31.93
C VAL A 383 -18.40 31.07 -30.85
N HIS A 384 -17.86 31.58 -29.74
CA HIS A 384 -17.45 30.73 -28.61
C HIS A 384 -18.62 29.88 -28.11
N ARG A 385 -19.81 30.48 -27.92
CA ARG A 385 -20.99 29.75 -27.44
C ARG A 385 -21.42 28.63 -28.38
N VAL A 386 -21.34 28.84 -29.70
CA VAL A 386 -21.63 27.81 -30.71
C VAL A 386 -20.62 26.66 -30.60
N VAL A 387 -19.32 26.97 -30.58
CA VAL A 387 -18.26 25.96 -30.49
C VAL A 387 -18.34 25.16 -29.19
N GLN A 388 -18.55 25.83 -28.05
CA GLN A 388 -18.71 25.14 -26.76
C GLN A 388 -19.95 24.24 -26.75
N ARG A 389 -21.07 24.65 -27.37
CA ARG A 389 -22.26 23.78 -27.53
C ARG A 389 -21.98 22.57 -28.40
N LEU A 390 -21.26 22.75 -29.52
CA LEU A 390 -20.92 21.65 -30.43
C LEU A 390 -19.97 20.64 -29.77
N LEU A 391 -19.00 21.10 -28.97
CA LEU A 391 -18.01 20.23 -28.34
C LEU A 391 -18.47 19.57 -27.04
N HIS A 392 -19.50 20.11 -26.39
CA HIS A 392 -19.97 19.58 -25.10
C HIS A 392 -20.39 18.11 -25.19
N GLN A 393 -21.32 17.78 -26.09
CA GLN A 393 -21.85 16.41 -26.22
C GLN A 393 -20.79 15.39 -26.69
N PRO A 394 -19.97 15.65 -27.74
CA PRO A 394 -18.89 14.76 -28.13
C PRO A 394 -17.87 14.52 -27.02
N THR A 395 -17.52 15.57 -26.26
CA THR A 395 -16.60 15.45 -25.11
C THR A 395 -17.14 14.51 -24.04
N VAL A 396 -18.43 14.68 -23.68
CA VAL A 396 -19.08 13.83 -22.69
C VAL A 396 -19.17 12.39 -23.19
N ARG A 397 -19.55 12.21 -24.46
CA ARG A 397 -19.73 10.88 -25.04
C ARG A 397 -18.43 10.11 -25.14
N VAL A 398 -17.33 10.76 -25.52
CA VAL A 398 -16.02 10.09 -25.60
C VAL A 398 -15.50 9.71 -24.22
N ARG A 399 -15.73 10.50 -23.18
CA ARG A 399 -15.42 10.06 -21.80
C ARG A 399 -16.22 8.83 -21.37
N GLN A 400 -17.49 8.74 -21.75
CA GLN A 400 -18.33 7.58 -21.46
C GLN A 400 -17.86 6.33 -22.21
N LEU A 401 -17.66 6.45 -23.53
CA LEU A 401 -17.20 5.36 -24.38
C LEU A 401 -15.80 4.88 -24.00
N ALA A 402 -14.94 5.79 -23.55
CA ALA A 402 -13.62 5.43 -23.06
C ALA A 402 -13.64 4.66 -21.74
N ALA A 403 -14.67 4.85 -20.92
CA ALA A 403 -14.83 4.12 -19.67
C ALA A 403 -15.19 2.63 -19.90
N GLU A 404 -15.74 2.30 -21.07
CA GLU A 404 -16.10 0.93 -21.49
C GLU A 404 -14.85 0.12 -21.93
N PRO A 405 -14.88 -1.22 -21.85
CA PRO A 405 -13.80 -2.07 -22.34
C PRO A 405 -13.48 -1.80 -23.82
N GLY A 406 -12.21 -1.61 -24.17
CA GLY A 406 -11.79 -1.21 -25.52
C GLY A 406 -11.89 0.29 -25.80
N GLY A 407 -12.21 1.09 -24.78
CA GLY A 407 -12.41 2.53 -24.85
C GLY A 407 -11.22 3.37 -25.36
N ASP A 408 -10.01 2.84 -25.23
CA ASP A 408 -8.75 3.49 -25.64
C ASP A 408 -8.75 3.84 -27.15
N GLN A 409 -9.47 3.04 -27.94
CA GLN A 409 -9.61 3.24 -29.38
C GLN A 409 -10.33 4.55 -29.72
N TYR A 410 -11.28 4.99 -28.89
CA TYR A 410 -11.99 6.26 -29.12
C TYR A 410 -11.12 7.48 -28.85
N ALA A 411 -10.21 7.37 -27.88
CA ALA A 411 -9.22 8.42 -27.61
C ALA A 411 -8.21 8.53 -28.76
N ALA A 412 -7.72 7.39 -29.27
CA ALA A 412 -6.85 7.36 -30.44
C ALA A 412 -7.54 7.93 -31.69
N LEU A 413 -8.77 7.49 -31.96
CA LEU A 413 -9.58 7.97 -33.08
C LEU A 413 -9.82 9.49 -33.00
N LEU A 414 -10.10 10.05 -31.82
CA LEU A 414 -10.21 11.51 -31.67
C LEU A 414 -8.91 12.24 -32.00
N ARG A 415 -7.75 11.70 -31.58
CA ARG A 415 -6.45 12.32 -31.88
C ARG A 415 -6.20 12.33 -33.39
N GLU A 416 -6.54 11.25 -34.07
CA GLU A 416 -6.39 11.13 -35.52
C GLU A 416 -7.38 12.03 -36.29
N LEU A 417 -8.67 11.99 -35.95
CA LEU A 417 -9.70 12.77 -36.65
C LEU A 417 -9.50 14.28 -36.56
N PHE A 418 -8.88 14.77 -35.48
CA PHE A 418 -8.71 16.21 -35.22
C PHE A 418 -7.25 16.66 -35.20
N ASP A 419 -6.30 15.77 -35.55
CA ASP A 419 -4.86 16.04 -35.56
C ASP A 419 -4.38 16.68 -34.23
N LEU A 420 -4.72 16.03 -33.12
CA LEU A 420 -4.48 16.58 -31.78
C LEU A 420 -3.08 16.22 -31.28
N GLN A 421 -2.27 17.24 -31.07
CA GLN A 421 -0.98 17.12 -30.39
C GLN A 421 -1.21 17.00 -28.88
N VAL A 422 -1.39 15.78 -28.41
CA VAL A 422 -1.39 15.46 -26.98
C VAL A 422 0.06 15.09 -26.62
N PRO A 423 0.66 15.64 -25.55
CA PRO A 423 1.92 15.12 -25.04
C PRO A 423 1.77 13.63 -24.76
N GLN A 424 2.27 12.78 -25.66
CA GLN A 424 2.28 11.34 -25.45
C GLN A 424 3.34 11.06 -24.38
N THR A 425 2.96 10.34 -23.32
CA THR A 425 3.91 9.40 -22.74
C THR A 425 4.07 8.32 -23.82
N SER A 426 5.25 8.22 -24.42
CA SER A 426 5.51 7.46 -25.65
C SER A 426 4.81 6.09 -25.65
N PRO A 427 4.04 5.74 -26.71
CA PRO A 427 3.70 4.35 -26.94
C PRO A 427 4.99 3.61 -27.30
N VAL A 428 5.29 2.54 -26.57
CA VAL A 428 6.37 1.62 -26.89
C VAL A 428 6.04 0.94 -28.22
N ASP A 429 7.00 0.95 -29.13
CA ASP A 429 6.93 0.27 -30.42
C ASP A 429 6.53 -1.20 -30.28
N ALA A 430 5.87 -1.69 -31.33
CA ALA A 430 5.23 -3.00 -31.47
C ALA A 430 6.01 -4.17 -30.84
N VAL A 431 5.31 -4.92 -29.97
CA VAL A 431 5.67 -6.29 -29.62
C VAL A 431 5.49 -7.16 -30.87
N PRO A 432 6.47 -8.00 -31.27
CA PRO A 432 6.27 -8.93 -32.37
C PRO A 432 5.20 -9.97 -32.00
N ASP A 433 4.34 -10.32 -32.95
CA ASP A 433 3.31 -11.35 -32.81
C ASP A 433 3.91 -12.68 -32.31
N ILE A 434 3.54 -13.07 -31.09
CA ILE A 434 3.74 -14.44 -30.60
C ILE A 434 2.41 -15.17 -30.80
N VAL A 435 2.43 -16.12 -31.72
CA VAL A 435 1.33 -17.02 -32.06
C VAL A 435 0.82 -17.73 -30.80
N ALA A 436 -0.49 -17.67 -30.58
CA ALA A 436 -1.19 -18.29 -29.46
C ALA A 436 -0.94 -19.80 -29.38
N GLY A 437 -0.50 -20.27 -28.20
CA GLY A 437 -0.40 -21.68 -27.85
C GLY A 437 -0.43 -21.86 -26.34
N ASP A 438 -1.58 -22.30 -25.85
CA ASP A 438 -1.95 -22.84 -24.53
C ASP A 438 -1.57 -22.12 -23.23
N ALA A 439 -2.55 -22.06 -22.33
CA ALA A 439 -2.49 -21.44 -21.02
C ALA A 439 -1.37 -22.05 -20.13
N ALA A 440 -0.51 -21.18 -19.60
CA ALA A 440 0.62 -21.52 -18.73
C ALA A 440 0.56 -20.73 -17.40
N PRO A 441 1.16 -21.23 -16.30
CA PRO A 441 1.02 -20.72 -14.93
C PRO A 441 1.76 -19.38 -14.72
N PRO A 442 1.62 -18.70 -13.55
CA PRO A 442 2.22 -17.39 -13.30
C PRO A 442 3.74 -17.38 -13.55
N PHE A 443 4.19 -16.38 -14.31
CA PHE A 443 5.59 -16.16 -14.69
C PHE A 443 6.47 -15.90 -13.45
N GLY A 444 7.57 -16.64 -13.34
CA GLY A 444 8.64 -16.40 -12.37
C GLY A 444 9.82 -15.66 -13.00
N LEU A 445 10.58 -14.91 -12.19
CA LEU A 445 11.77 -14.13 -12.60
C LEU A 445 12.89 -14.95 -13.28
N ALA A 446 12.80 -16.27 -13.32
CA ALA A 446 13.77 -17.15 -13.98
C ALA A 446 13.67 -17.17 -15.51
N ASP A 447 12.60 -16.61 -16.10
CA ASP A 447 12.37 -16.60 -17.55
C ASP A 447 12.90 -15.31 -18.24
N LEU A 448 13.63 -14.46 -17.52
CA LEU A 448 14.26 -13.27 -18.09
C LEU A 448 15.53 -13.65 -18.89
N PRO A 449 15.78 -13.02 -20.06
CA PRO A 449 17.04 -13.21 -20.76
C PRO A 449 18.23 -12.77 -19.88
N PRO A 450 19.39 -13.44 -19.98
CA PRO A 450 20.55 -13.13 -19.16
C PRO A 450 21.02 -11.69 -19.37
N PRO A 451 21.61 -11.03 -18.35
CA PRO A 451 22.06 -9.66 -18.46
C PRO A 451 23.15 -9.52 -19.53
N VAL A 452 23.01 -8.50 -20.39
CA VAL A 452 24.02 -8.12 -21.39
C VAL A 452 25.32 -7.79 -20.65
N GLY A 453 26.40 -8.48 -20.99
CA GLY A 453 27.69 -8.33 -20.32
C GLY A 453 28.30 -6.95 -20.57
N LEU A 454 29.07 -6.45 -19.60
CA LEU A 454 29.74 -5.14 -19.64
C LEU A 454 30.62 -4.91 -20.90
N ALA A 455 30.93 -5.95 -21.68
CA ALA A 455 31.72 -5.89 -22.90
C ALA A 455 30.92 -5.45 -24.15
N ASP A 456 29.59 -5.47 -24.09
CA ASP A 456 28.71 -5.11 -25.22
C ASP A 456 28.15 -3.68 -25.12
N LEU A 457 28.58 -2.91 -24.10
CA LEU A 457 28.23 -1.50 -23.95
C LEU A 457 29.14 -0.63 -24.85
N PRO A 458 28.60 0.34 -25.61
CA PRO A 458 29.43 1.32 -26.30
C PRO A 458 30.28 2.12 -25.28
N PRO A 459 31.52 2.51 -25.65
CA PRO A 459 32.41 3.20 -24.72
C PRO A 459 31.83 4.55 -24.27
N PRO A 460 32.11 4.99 -23.03
CA PRO A 460 31.61 6.27 -22.53
C PRO A 460 32.18 7.44 -23.33
N VAL A 461 31.31 8.38 -23.70
CA VAL A 461 31.69 9.64 -24.37
C VAL A 461 32.55 10.47 -23.41
N GLY A 462 33.76 10.84 -23.84
CA GLY A 462 34.70 11.59 -23.03
C GLY A 462 34.23 13.03 -22.80
N LEU A 463 34.57 13.60 -21.64
CA LEU A 463 34.22 14.98 -21.24
C LEU A 463 34.62 16.07 -22.25
N ALA A 464 35.46 15.76 -23.24
CA ALA A 464 35.91 16.68 -24.30
C ALA A 464 34.93 16.79 -25.48
N ASP A 465 33.95 15.87 -25.60
CA ASP A 465 32.96 15.86 -26.69
C ASP A 465 31.62 16.50 -26.28
N LEU A 466 31.53 17.04 -25.06
CA LEU A 466 30.37 17.80 -24.59
C LEU A 466 30.45 19.25 -25.11
N PRO A 467 29.35 19.81 -25.66
CA PRO A 467 29.31 21.23 -25.99
C PRO A 467 29.48 22.08 -24.72
N PRO A 468 30.13 23.25 -24.80
CA PRO A 468 30.39 24.09 -23.63
C PRO A 468 29.09 24.62 -23.01
N PRO A 469 29.05 24.85 -21.69
CA PRO A 469 27.86 25.35 -21.02
C PRO A 469 27.56 26.79 -21.45
N VAL A 470 26.28 27.06 -21.74
CA VAL A 470 25.79 28.40 -22.08
C VAL A 470 25.87 29.28 -20.83
N GLY A 471 26.58 30.40 -20.91
CA GLY A 471 26.77 31.34 -19.81
C GLY A 471 25.52 32.18 -19.55
N LEU A 472 25.30 32.56 -18.28
CA LEU A 472 24.18 33.38 -17.81
C LEU A 472 24.00 34.76 -18.49
N ALA A 473 24.90 35.15 -19.42
CA ALA A 473 24.83 36.41 -20.17
C ALA A 473 23.98 36.33 -21.45
N ASP A 474 23.59 35.13 -21.91
CA ASP A 474 22.82 34.93 -23.15
C ASP A 474 21.30 34.72 -22.90
N LEU A 475 20.82 34.92 -21.67
CA LEU A 475 19.40 34.90 -21.36
C LEU A 475 18.76 36.27 -21.65
N PRO A 476 17.63 36.33 -22.39
CA PRO A 476 16.89 37.59 -22.56
C PRO A 476 16.37 38.11 -21.21
N PRO A 477 16.30 39.44 -21.01
CA PRO A 477 15.97 40.00 -19.71
C PRO A 477 14.53 39.69 -19.29
N SER A 478 14.37 39.28 -18.03
CA SER A 478 13.08 39.08 -17.38
C SER A 478 12.35 40.42 -17.21
N THR A 479 11.19 40.58 -17.83
CA THR A 479 10.28 41.69 -17.55
C THR A 479 9.64 41.49 -16.18
N GLY A 480 10.03 42.31 -15.21
CA GLY A 480 9.48 42.35 -13.86
C GLY A 480 8.16 43.12 -13.77
N SER A 481 7.25 42.57 -12.95
CA SER A 481 6.29 43.21 -12.05
C SER A 481 6.02 44.72 -12.19
N ALA A 482 4.77 45.09 -12.55
CA ALA A 482 4.08 46.26 -12.01
C ALA A 482 2.53 46.08 -12.07
N ASP A 483 1.88 46.47 -10.98
CA ASP A 483 0.47 46.85 -10.79
C ASP A 483 -0.65 45.78 -10.79
N ILE A 484 -0.93 45.24 -9.59
CA ILE A 484 -2.23 44.69 -9.21
C ILE A 484 -2.89 45.67 -8.22
N PRO A 485 -4.06 46.28 -8.54
CA PRO A 485 -4.82 47.08 -7.58
C PRO A 485 -5.71 46.20 -6.69
N PRO A 486 -6.13 46.68 -5.50
CA PRO A 486 -6.80 45.86 -4.49
C PRO A 486 -8.28 45.65 -4.84
N ILE A 487 -8.78 44.42 -4.67
CA ILE A 487 -10.21 44.13 -4.71
C ILE A 487 -10.76 44.23 -3.28
N GLY A 488 -11.52 45.30 -3.03
CA GLY A 488 -12.32 45.49 -1.82
C GLY A 488 -13.76 45.00 -1.99
N GLY A 489 -14.25 44.36 -0.94
CA GLY A 489 -15.61 44.39 -0.34
C GLY A 489 -16.88 44.64 -1.17
N GLU A 490 -17.81 43.69 -0.98
CA GLU A 490 -19.29 43.83 -0.85
C GLU A 490 -20.12 44.41 -2.01
N ARG A 491 -20.88 43.54 -2.69
CA ARG A 491 -22.33 43.33 -2.47
C ARG A 491 -22.85 42.09 -3.20
#